data_AF-R9NW01-F1
#
_entry.id   AF-R9NW01-F1
#
_cell.length_a   1.000
_cell.length_b   1.000
_cell.length_c   1.000
_cell.angle_alpha   90.00
_cell.angle_beta   90.00
_cell.angle_gamma   90.00
#
_symmetry.space_group_name_H-M   'P 1'
#
loop_
_entity.id
_entity.type
_entity.pdbx_description
1 polymer ?
#
loop_
_entity_poly.entity_id
_entity_poly.type
_entity_poly.pdbx_seq_one_letter_code
_entity_poly.pdbx_strand_id
1 'polypeptide(L)'
;MPNGSPHNGQPHTTSPSVATSPLATASFLTTLDRIRTTLARTSHSETLLRDDAWPAILKRIHTALDTGKPITGAGPNRGLPMDVVVQTLKASWHVDGTWPIGPNAVALLEEQSIERMKAEKGPEAKQDPGPADVAKMYRERGVAVEELQTVDDDDW
;
A
#
# COMPACT_ATOMS: atom_id res chain seq x y z
N MET A 1 -6.61 50.94 27.31
CA MET A 1 -7.79 50.06 27.18
C MET A 1 -7.56 49.13 26.00
N PRO A 2 -7.36 47.82 26.22
CA PRO A 2 -7.20 46.86 25.13
C PRO A 2 -8.57 46.33 24.68
N ASN A 3 -8.89 46.48 23.39
CA ASN A 3 -10.08 45.92 22.76
C ASN A 3 -9.79 44.45 22.41
N GLY A 4 -10.40 43.53 23.16
CA GLY A 4 -10.39 42.09 22.86
C GLY A 4 -11.49 41.74 21.85
N SER A 5 -11.09 41.26 20.67
CA SER A 5 -11.99 40.64 19.70
C SER A 5 -12.28 39.19 20.11
N PRO A 6 -13.53 38.76 20.27
CA PRO A 6 -13.83 37.35 20.47
C PRO A 6 -13.80 36.62 19.11
N HIS A 7 -12.87 35.68 18.96
CA HIS A 7 -12.91 34.70 17.88
C HIS A 7 -14.14 33.81 18.05
N ASN A 8 -15.14 34.04 17.21
CA ASN A 8 -16.31 33.19 17.08
C ASN A 8 -15.89 31.87 16.40
N GLY A 9 -15.59 30.85 17.20
CA GLY A 9 -15.34 29.50 16.74
C GLY A 9 -16.64 28.84 16.31
N GLN A 10 -16.97 28.94 15.01
CA GLN A 10 -17.99 28.07 14.43
C GLN A 10 -17.41 26.66 14.21
N PRO A 11 -18.03 25.60 14.75
CA PRO A 11 -17.72 24.25 14.34
C PRO A 11 -18.24 24.06 12.90
N HIS A 12 -17.32 23.77 11.98
CA HIS A 12 -17.66 23.36 10.62
C HIS A 12 -18.27 21.95 10.70
N THR A 13 -19.59 21.86 10.76
CA THR A 13 -20.30 20.63 10.40
C THR A 13 -20.24 20.50 8.88
N THR A 14 -19.14 19.94 8.36
CA THR A 14 -19.06 19.49 6.97
C THR A 14 -19.85 18.19 6.82
N SER A 15 -21.17 18.33 6.64
CA SER A 15 -21.97 17.29 6.00
C SER A 15 -21.58 17.22 4.52
N PRO A 16 -21.19 16.04 3.98
CA PRO A 16 -20.95 15.91 2.55
C PRO A 16 -22.31 15.94 1.83
N SER A 17 -22.70 17.12 1.35
CA SER A 17 -23.81 17.25 0.42
C SER A 17 -23.43 16.61 -0.90
N VAL A 18 -23.95 15.40 -1.14
CA VAL A 18 -23.82 14.68 -2.41
C VAL A 18 -24.54 15.48 -3.47
N ALA A 19 -23.80 16.29 -4.23
CA ALA A 19 -24.34 17.08 -5.33
C ALA A 19 -24.85 16.15 -6.44
N THR A 20 -26.15 15.87 -6.43
CA THR A 20 -26.87 15.26 -7.56
C THR A 20 -26.79 16.21 -8.75
N SER A 21 -26.08 15.79 -9.79
CA SER A 21 -25.94 16.59 -11.01
C SER A 21 -27.24 16.53 -11.81
N PRO A 22 -27.85 17.67 -12.21
CA PRO A 22 -29.20 17.72 -12.77
C PRO A 22 -29.34 17.15 -14.20
N LEU A 23 -28.27 16.62 -14.80
CA LEU A 23 -28.26 16.06 -16.16
C LEU A 23 -27.88 14.57 -16.24
N ALA A 24 -27.66 13.90 -15.10
CA ALA A 24 -27.42 12.46 -15.09
C ALA A 24 -28.73 11.70 -15.38
N THR A 25 -28.66 10.63 -16.17
CA THR A 25 -29.84 9.79 -16.45
C THR A 25 -30.30 9.10 -15.16
N ALA A 26 -31.61 8.98 -14.95
CA ALA A 26 -32.16 8.28 -13.78
C ALA A 26 -31.59 6.86 -13.62
N SER A 27 -31.38 6.13 -14.72
CA SER A 27 -30.77 4.80 -14.72
C SER A 27 -29.32 4.79 -14.18
N PHE A 28 -28.54 5.82 -14.50
CA PHE A 28 -27.18 5.98 -14.00
C PHE A 28 -27.18 6.25 -12.49
N LEU A 29 -28.07 7.12 -12.01
CA LEU A 29 -28.21 7.40 -10.59
C LEU A 29 -28.66 6.16 -9.80
N THR A 30 -29.62 5.40 -10.30
CA THR A 30 -30.03 4.13 -9.69
C THR A 30 -28.89 3.11 -9.67
N THR A 31 -28.08 3.06 -10.73
CA THR A 31 -26.91 2.18 -10.77
C THR A 31 -25.87 2.61 -9.74
N LEU A 32 -25.60 3.91 -9.62
CA LEU A 32 -24.68 4.46 -8.62
C LEU A 32 -25.13 4.18 -7.18
N ASP A 33 -26.41 4.36 -6.90
CA ASP A 33 -26.95 4.10 -5.56
C ASP A 33 -26.84 2.61 -5.19
N ARG A 34 -27.11 1.72 -6.15
CA ARG A 34 -26.88 0.29 -5.99
C ARG A 34 -25.42 -0.03 -5.71
N ILE A 35 -24.48 0.59 -6.44
CA ILE A 35 -23.03 0.40 -6.23
C ILE A 35 -22.65 0.81 -4.80
N ARG A 36 -23.05 2.01 -4.38
CA ARG A 36 -22.77 2.52 -3.02
C ARG A 36 -23.34 1.62 -1.94
N THR A 37 -24.56 1.16 -2.11
CA THR A 37 -25.21 0.24 -1.17
C THR A 37 -24.46 -1.09 -1.07
N THR A 38 -24.05 -1.67 -2.20
CA THR A 38 -23.26 -2.90 -2.23
C THR A 38 -21.89 -2.72 -1.55
N LEU A 39 -21.20 -1.61 -1.83
CA LEU A 39 -19.89 -1.31 -1.23
C LEU A 39 -20.00 -1.09 0.27
N ALA A 40 -20.98 -0.31 0.74
CA ALA A 40 -21.21 -0.09 2.17
C ALA A 40 -21.47 -1.41 2.92
N ARG A 41 -22.32 -2.28 2.36
CA ARG A 41 -22.66 -3.59 2.95
C ARG A 41 -21.46 -4.54 3.04
N THR A 42 -20.57 -4.51 2.06
CA THR A 42 -19.48 -5.50 1.93
C THR A 42 -18.12 -4.99 2.40
N SER A 43 -17.98 -3.69 2.68
CA SER A 43 -16.72 -3.05 3.09
C SER A 43 -16.02 -3.65 4.32
N HIS A 44 -16.76 -4.34 5.19
CA HIS A 44 -16.25 -4.89 6.45
C HIS A 44 -15.76 -6.34 6.34
N SER A 45 -15.95 -7.02 5.20
CA SER A 45 -15.61 -8.43 5.04
C SER A 45 -15.03 -8.73 3.67
N GLU A 46 -13.80 -9.25 3.64
CA GLU A 46 -13.11 -9.63 2.42
C GLU A 46 -13.87 -10.71 1.63
N THR A 47 -14.44 -11.70 2.34
CA THR A 47 -15.19 -12.77 1.69
C THR A 47 -16.45 -12.23 1.01
N LEU A 48 -17.18 -11.31 1.66
CA LEU A 48 -18.35 -10.67 1.04
C LEU A 48 -17.96 -9.76 -0.12
N LEU A 49 -16.83 -9.06 0.00
CA LEU A 49 -16.34 -8.21 -1.07
C LEU A 49 -15.92 -9.06 -2.30
N ARG A 50 -15.23 -10.18 -2.08
CA ARG A 50 -14.73 -11.10 -3.12
C ARG A 50 -15.81 -11.96 -3.75
N ASP A 51 -16.70 -12.53 -2.95
CA ASP A 51 -17.64 -13.55 -3.41
C ASP A 51 -18.99 -12.96 -3.84
N ASP A 52 -19.38 -11.80 -3.31
CA ASP A 52 -20.67 -11.14 -3.59
C ASP A 52 -20.48 -9.86 -4.39
N ALA A 53 -19.86 -8.82 -3.82
CA ALA A 53 -19.78 -7.50 -4.45
C ALA A 53 -18.97 -7.50 -5.77
N TRP A 54 -17.86 -8.23 -5.79
CA TRP A 54 -16.95 -8.28 -6.92
C TRP A 54 -17.58 -8.86 -8.20
N PRO A 55 -18.08 -10.11 -8.23
CA PRO A 55 -18.71 -10.66 -9.41
C PRO A 55 -20.03 -9.96 -9.77
N ALA A 56 -20.77 -9.44 -8.78
CA ALA A 56 -22.09 -8.84 -9.03
C ALA A 56 -22.03 -7.48 -9.73
N ILE A 57 -21.10 -6.60 -9.34
CA ILE A 57 -21.11 -5.21 -9.84
C ILE A 57 -19.72 -4.60 -10.04
N LEU A 58 -18.76 -4.85 -9.16
CA LEU A 58 -17.47 -4.14 -9.20
C LEU A 58 -16.58 -4.58 -10.35
N LYS A 59 -16.59 -5.86 -10.74
CA LYS A 59 -15.81 -6.37 -11.86
C LYS A 59 -16.13 -5.65 -13.17
N ARG A 60 -17.41 -5.37 -13.43
CA ARG A 60 -17.84 -4.65 -14.64
C ARG A 60 -17.33 -3.21 -14.66
N ILE A 61 -17.35 -2.56 -13.49
CA ILE A 61 -16.85 -1.19 -13.32
C ILE A 61 -15.34 -1.16 -13.51
N HIS A 62 -14.62 -2.09 -12.88
CA HIS A 62 -13.17 -2.22 -13.02
C HIS A 62 -12.76 -2.41 -14.48
N THR A 63 -13.38 -3.34 -15.20
CA THR A 63 -13.10 -3.54 -16.63
C THR A 63 -13.41 -2.28 -17.45
N ALA A 64 -14.48 -1.55 -17.14
CA ALA A 64 -14.78 -0.30 -17.82
C ALA A 64 -13.69 0.77 -17.57
N LEU A 65 -13.20 0.87 -16.33
CA LEU A 65 -12.09 1.77 -15.96
C LEU A 65 -10.79 1.39 -16.71
N ASP A 66 -10.45 0.11 -16.79
CA ASP A 66 -9.26 -0.37 -17.50
C ASP A 66 -9.28 -0.02 -18.99
N THR A 67 -10.48 -0.01 -19.60
CA THR A 67 -10.62 0.31 -21.03
C THR A 67 -10.58 1.81 -21.33
N GLY A 68 -10.66 2.67 -20.32
CA GLY A 68 -10.72 4.13 -20.48
C GLY A 68 -11.96 4.64 -21.23
N LYS A 69 -12.98 3.80 -21.44
CA LYS A 69 -14.19 4.17 -22.18
C LYS A 69 -15.10 5.07 -21.34
N PRO A 70 -15.66 6.16 -21.90
CA PRO A 70 -16.58 7.02 -21.18
C PRO A 70 -17.86 6.26 -20.81
N ILE A 71 -18.32 6.47 -19.58
CA ILE A 71 -19.52 5.81 -19.05
C ILE A 71 -20.76 6.56 -19.51
N THR A 72 -21.68 5.83 -20.14
CA THR A 72 -22.91 6.38 -20.71
C THR A 72 -23.89 6.82 -19.60
N GLY A 73 -24.58 7.94 -19.82
CA GLY A 73 -25.63 8.44 -18.90
C GLY A 73 -25.16 9.26 -17.70
N ALA A 74 -23.85 9.50 -17.54
CA ALA A 74 -23.31 10.34 -16.45
C ALA A 74 -23.58 11.86 -16.63
N GLY A 75 -24.00 12.28 -17.82
CA GLY A 75 -24.26 13.69 -18.14
C GLY A 75 -22.96 14.50 -18.38
N PRO A 76 -22.99 15.85 -18.24
CA PRO A 76 -21.83 16.73 -18.46
C PRO A 76 -20.70 16.49 -17.44
N ASN A 77 -21.02 15.84 -16.31
CA ASN A 77 -20.05 15.26 -15.39
C ASN A 77 -19.69 13.86 -15.90
N ARG A 78 -18.72 13.81 -16.82
CA ARG A 78 -18.35 12.68 -17.70
C ARG A 78 -17.72 11.46 -16.99
N GLY A 79 -18.17 11.04 -15.81
CA GLY A 79 -17.53 9.91 -15.16
C GLY A 79 -18.21 9.36 -13.92
N LEU A 80 -17.66 8.25 -13.43
CA LEU A 80 -17.98 7.77 -12.09
C LEU A 80 -17.47 8.77 -11.05
N PRO A 81 -18.22 8.97 -9.96
CA PRO A 81 -17.71 9.78 -8.88
C PRO A 81 -16.48 9.12 -8.25
N MET A 82 -15.52 9.95 -7.83
CA MET A 82 -14.15 9.52 -7.49
C MET A 82 -14.12 8.52 -6.31
N ASP A 83 -15.04 8.65 -5.37
CA ASP A 83 -15.23 7.71 -4.27
C ASP A 83 -15.47 6.28 -4.76
N VAL A 84 -16.34 6.12 -5.76
CA VAL A 84 -16.68 4.81 -6.35
C VAL A 84 -15.47 4.22 -7.07
N VAL A 85 -14.71 5.04 -7.79
CA VAL A 85 -13.48 4.60 -8.48
C VAL A 85 -12.45 4.10 -7.48
N VAL A 86 -12.15 4.89 -6.44
CA VAL A 86 -11.18 4.51 -5.40
C VAL A 86 -11.62 3.25 -4.68
N GLN A 87 -12.90 3.11 -4.34
CA GLN A 87 -13.42 1.91 -3.66
C GLN A 87 -13.35 0.68 -4.58
N THR A 88 -13.63 0.83 -5.87
CA THR A 88 -13.54 -0.27 -6.84
C THR A 88 -12.10 -0.74 -7.02
N LEU A 89 -11.13 0.18 -7.09
CA LEU A 89 -9.70 -0.15 -7.20
C LEU A 89 -9.17 -0.80 -5.92
N LYS A 90 -9.53 -0.29 -4.75
CA LYS A 90 -9.18 -0.94 -3.48
C LYS A 90 -9.75 -2.35 -3.41
N ALA A 91 -11.01 -2.52 -3.79
CA ALA A 91 -11.65 -3.83 -3.87
C ALA A 91 -10.89 -4.79 -4.80
N SER A 92 -10.32 -4.32 -5.91
CA SER A 92 -9.56 -5.18 -6.83
C SER A 92 -8.29 -5.72 -6.20
N TRP A 93 -7.55 -4.88 -5.48
CA TRP A 93 -6.34 -5.30 -4.76
C TRP A 93 -6.65 -6.31 -3.65
N HIS A 94 -7.80 -6.18 -2.99
CA HIS A 94 -8.26 -7.14 -2.00
C HIS A 94 -8.62 -8.48 -2.63
N VAL A 95 -9.30 -8.47 -3.78
CA VAL A 95 -9.67 -9.72 -4.49
C VAL A 95 -8.48 -10.45 -5.08
N ASP A 96 -7.50 -9.72 -5.60
CA ASP A 96 -6.26 -10.29 -6.17
C ASP A 96 -5.25 -10.72 -5.09
N GLY A 97 -5.56 -10.48 -3.80
CA GLY A 97 -4.65 -10.80 -2.69
C GLY A 97 -3.40 -9.91 -2.62
N THR A 98 -3.32 -8.87 -3.46
CA THR A 98 -2.23 -7.89 -3.42
C THR A 98 -2.31 -7.02 -2.16
N TRP A 99 -3.51 -6.86 -1.57
CA TRP A 99 -3.71 -6.12 -0.33
C TRP A 99 -4.67 -6.85 0.63
N PRO A 100 -4.21 -7.38 1.77
CA PRO A 100 -5.08 -8.08 2.71
C PRO A 100 -6.00 -7.11 3.49
N ILE A 101 -7.23 -7.52 3.83
CA ILE A 101 -8.15 -6.73 4.68
C ILE A 101 -8.13 -7.27 6.12
N GLY A 102 -8.16 -6.34 7.08
CA GLY A 102 -8.53 -6.64 8.47
C GLY A 102 -7.37 -7.10 9.38
N PRO A 103 -7.67 -7.70 10.54
CA PRO A 103 -6.67 -8.01 11.57
C PRO A 103 -5.59 -9.02 11.12
N ASN A 104 -5.87 -9.81 10.08
CA ASN A 104 -4.91 -10.76 9.51
C ASN A 104 -3.93 -10.10 8.53
N ALA A 105 -4.19 -8.86 8.08
CA ALA A 105 -3.34 -8.15 7.14
C ALA A 105 -1.96 -7.83 7.72
N VAL A 106 -1.90 -7.51 9.01
CA VAL A 106 -0.64 -7.19 9.70
C VAL A 106 0.24 -8.43 9.82
N ALA A 107 -0.34 -9.57 10.20
CA ALA A 107 0.39 -10.84 10.34
C ALA A 107 0.94 -11.34 8.99
N LEU A 108 0.13 -11.27 7.93
CA LEU A 108 0.55 -11.66 6.57
C LEU A 108 1.67 -10.76 6.03
N LEU A 109 1.61 -9.45 6.30
CA LEU A 109 2.66 -8.51 5.91
C LEU A 109 3.95 -8.74 6.70
N GLU A 110 3.85 -9.06 7.99
CA GLU A 110 5.01 -9.40 8.82
C GLU A 110 5.68 -10.69 8.32
N GLU A 111 4.92 -11.73 8.01
CA GLU A 111 5.44 -12.98 7.45
C GLU A 111 6.13 -12.77 6.10
N GLN A 112 5.50 -12.03 5.17
CA GLN A 112 6.12 -11.66 3.90
C GLN A 112 7.39 -10.81 4.07
N SER A 113 7.44 -9.94 5.08
CA SER A 113 8.63 -9.14 5.36
C SER A 113 9.81 -10.00 5.81
N ILE A 114 9.53 -11.02 6.63
CA ILE A 114 10.54 -11.98 7.11
C ILE A 114 11.04 -12.83 5.93
N GLU A 115 10.17 -13.26 5.03
CA GLU A 115 10.58 -14.00 3.82
C GLU A 115 11.46 -13.16 2.89
N ARG A 116 11.12 -11.88 2.68
CA ARG A 116 11.96 -10.97 1.89
C ARG A 116 13.32 -10.73 2.53
N MET A 117 13.37 -10.52 3.85
CA MET A 117 14.64 -10.40 4.57
C MET A 117 15.48 -11.68 4.49
N LYS A 118 14.86 -12.86 4.48
CA LYS A 118 15.56 -14.13 4.26
C LYS A 118 16.09 -14.27 2.84
N ALA A 119 15.33 -13.80 1.84
CA ALA A 119 15.74 -13.84 0.43
C ALA A 119 16.81 -12.79 0.09
N GLU A 120 16.79 -11.63 0.74
CA GLU A 120 17.78 -10.55 0.60
C GLU A 120 19.01 -10.74 1.48
N LYS A 121 19.04 -11.75 2.36
CA LYS A 121 20.27 -12.16 3.03
C LYS A 121 21.22 -12.68 1.95
N GLY A 122 22.04 -11.77 1.43
CA GLY A 122 23.06 -12.05 0.44
C GLY A 122 23.99 -13.19 0.88
N PRO A 123 24.85 -13.68 -0.01
CA PRO A 123 25.76 -14.78 0.31
C PRO A 123 26.49 -14.46 1.61
N GLU A 124 26.52 -15.41 2.54
CA GLU A 124 27.19 -15.24 3.82
C GLU A 124 28.55 -14.62 3.56
N ALA A 125 28.80 -13.46 4.20
CA ALA A 125 30.08 -12.78 4.07
C ALA A 125 31.16 -13.83 4.35
N LYS A 126 31.97 -14.18 3.33
CA LYS A 126 33.15 -15.00 3.54
C LYS A 126 33.91 -14.29 4.64
N GLN A 127 34.04 -14.93 5.80
CA GLN A 127 34.86 -14.36 6.87
C GLN A 127 36.24 -14.10 6.26
N ASP A 128 36.68 -12.85 6.34
CA ASP A 128 38.01 -12.51 5.88
C ASP A 128 39.02 -13.34 6.70
N PRO A 129 40.04 -13.92 6.04
CA PRO A 129 41.05 -14.70 6.73
C PRO A 129 41.70 -13.85 7.82
N GLY A 130 41.95 -14.45 8.98
CA GLY A 130 42.62 -13.76 10.07
C GLY A 130 44.01 -13.30 9.64
N PRO A 131 44.60 -12.27 10.28
CA PRO A 131 45.93 -11.77 9.94
C PRO A 131 47.01 -12.86 9.91
N ALA A 132 46.90 -13.86 10.79
CA ALA A 132 47.79 -15.02 10.82
C ALA A 132 47.64 -15.94 9.59
N ASP A 133 46.42 -16.16 9.12
CA ASP A 133 46.14 -16.97 7.92
C ASP A 133 46.65 -16.27 6.66
N VAL A 134 46.48 -14.95 6.60
CA VAL A 134 47.06 -14.11 5.55
C VAL A 134 48.59 -14.24 5.56
N ALA A 135 49.24 -14.03 6.71
CA ALA A 135 50.69 -14.13 6.83
C ALA A 135 51.22 -15.51 6.40
N LYS A 136 50.51 -16.59 6.76
CA LYS A 136 50.83 -17.96 6.32
C LYS A 136 50.80 -18.10 4.79
N MET A 137 49.74 -17.63 4.14
CA MET A 137 49.61 -17.70 2.68
C MET A 137 50.70 -16.91 1.95
N TYR A 138 51.11 -15.75 2.48
CA TYR A 138 52.21 -14.96 1.90
C TYR A 138 53.57 -15.67 2.04
N ARG A 139 53.85 -16.30 3.19
CA ARG A 139 55.07 -17.10 3.38
C ARG A 139 55.13 -18.31 2.45
N GLU A 140 54.00 -19.00 2.26
CA GLU A 140 53.90 -20.12 1.31
C GLU A 140 54.16 -19.70 -0.14
N ARG A 141 53.91 -18.42 -0.47
CA ARG A 141 54.22 -17.81 -1.77
C ARG A 141 55.66 -17.26 -1.86
N GLY A 142 56.49 -17.52 -0.86
CA GLY A 142 57.88 -17.05 -0.80
C GLY A 142 58.03 -15.57 -0.45
N VAL A 143 56.97 -14.91 0.03
CA VAL A 143 57.03 -13.53 0.51
C VAL A 143 57.44 -13.54 1.98
N ALA A 144 58.54 -12.85 2.31
CA ALA A 144 58.95 -12.66 3.68
C ALA A 144 57.96 -11.74 4.41
N VAL A 145 57.28 -12.26 5.43
CA VAL A 145 56.37 -11.52 6.31
C VAL A 145 56.94 -11.59 7.71
N GLU A 146 57.33 -10.43 8.25
CA GLU A 146 57.82 -10.27 9.63
C GLU A 146 56.78 -10.72 10.67
N GLU A 147 57.24 -11.09 11.86
CA GLU A 147 56.34 -11.54 12.93
C GLU A 147 55.40 -10.42 13.40
N LEU A 148 54.21 -10.81 13.85
CA LEU A 148 53.17 -9.89 14.24
C LEU A 148 53.64 -9.05 15.43
N GLN A 149 53.89 -7.76 15.21
CA GLN A 149 54.26 -6.84 16.26
C GLN A 149 52.99 -6.37 16.97
N THR A 150 52.78 -6.86 18.20
CA THR A 150 51.77 -6.31 19.10
C THR A 150 52.32 -5.00 19.68
N VAL A 151 51.68 -3.89 19.33
CA VAL A 151 51.93 -2.60 19.98
C VAL A 151 51.02 -2.56 21.21
N ASP A 152 51.62 -2.39 22.39
CA ASP A 152 50.86 -2.15 23.61
C ASP A 152 50.23 -0.75 23.53
N ASP A 153 48.94 -0.64 23.84
CA ASP A 153 48.15 0.59 23.69
C ASP A 153 48.60 1.75 24.61
N ASP A 154 49.60 1.56 25.47
CA ASP A 154 50.08 2.51 26.48
C ASP A 154 51.16 3.50 25.98
N ASP A 155 51.66 3.36 24.76
CA ASP A 155 52.63 4.29 24.15
C ASP A 155 52.04 4.97 22.90
N TRP A 156 51.25 6.04 23.13
CA TRP A 156 50.92 7.08 22.14
C TRP A 156 51.70 8.37 22.42
#